data_AF-A0A164ZL11-F1
#
_entry.id   AF-A0A164ZL11-F1
#
_cell.length_a   1.000
_cell.length_b   1.000
_cell.length_c   1.000
_cell.angle_alpha   90.00
_cell.angle_beta   90.00
_cell.angle_gamma   90.00
#
_symmetry.space_group_name_H-M   'P 1'
#
loop_
_entity.id
_entity.type
_entity.pdbx_description
1 polymer ?
#
loop_
_entity_poly.entity_id
_entity_poly.type
_entity_poly.pdbx_seq_one_letter_code
_entity_poly.pdbx_strand_id
1 'polypeptide(L)'
;MSAKVKETVSEEVVRVRGLTADAARSGAYLYPLKGIAYFATHRSLWKPFLSKLLPTITLGIGVTATMFVFTYLPQAAVLAVVNGPLAAFTTVLLVLNESSTIFTILSKTFLIDDALIDTFDGTLVAKGMTGVVSDGREIKRGNDPISKLGKLIKKPFSSFTPQAIIRYFMYLPLNFIPVIGTILFLVLQGKKAGPTAHARYFQLKEWSKSQRAAFIHQNQGAYTSFGLIAVLLELIPVASILFSFTNTVGAALWAANIEKESTTAPNLREQAKKAE
;
A
#
# COMPACT_ATOMS: atom_id res chain seq x y z
N MET A 1 27.09 16.61 23.05
CA MET A 1 25.91 16.39 22.18
C MET A 1 26.25 16.25 20.70
N SER A 2 27.27 16.92 20.15
CA SER A 2 27.60 16.89 18.70
C SER A 2 28.10 15.52 18.18
N ALA A 3 28.92 14.78 18.95
CA ALA A 3 29.48 13.49 18.50
C ALA A 3 28.41 12.39 18.32
N LYS A 4 27.49 12.28 19.27
CA LYS A 4 26.40 11.28 19.24
C LYS A 4 25.43 11.54 18.08
N VAL A 5 25.15 12.80 17.76
CA VAL A 5 24.35 13.19 16.58
C VAL A 5 25.07 12.85 15.29
N LYS A 6 26.39 13.10 15.21
CA LYS A 6 27.19 12.80 14.01
C LYS A 6 27.31 11.29 13.76
N GLU A 7 27.45 10.51 14.83
CA GLU A 7 27.50 9.05 14.82
C GLU A 7 26.16 8.45 14.39
N THR A 8 25.03 8.91 14.96
CA THR A 8 23.68 8.49 14.55
C THR A 8 23.39 8.85 13.09
N VAL A 9 23.79 10.04 12.63
CA VAL A 9 23.64 10.45 11.23
C VAL A 9 24.50 9.59 10.31
N SER A 10 25.74 9.24 10.69
CA SER A 10 26.58 8.35 9.89
C SER A 10 26.04 6.93 9.81
N GLU A 11 25.54 6.38 10.92
CA GLU A 11 24.88 5.07 10.95
C GLU A 11 23.61 5.06 10.09
N GLU A 12 22.83 6.14 10.12
CA GLU A 12 21.62 6.29 9.33
C GLU A 12 21.92 6.44 7.84
N VAL A 13 22.98 7.17 7.45
CA VAL A 13 23.43 7.26 6.05
C VAL A 13 23.92 5.91 5.52
N VAL A 14 24.69 5.15 6.30
CA VAL A 14 25.12 3.79 5.92
C VAL A 14 23.92 2.85 5.78
N ARG A 15 22.96 2.94 6.71
CA ARG A 15 21.72 2.16 6.67
C ARG A 15 20.85 2.51 5.46
N VAL A 16 20.74 3.80 5.12
CA VAL A 16 20.01 4.27 3.93
C VAL A 16 20.68 3.79 2.64
N ARG A 17 22.01 3.82 2.55
CA ARG A 17 22.76 3.29 1.40
C ARG A 17 22.62 1.78 1.23
N GLY A 18 22.62 1.02 2.33
CA GLY A 18 22.33 -0.42 2.28
C GLY A 18 20.90 -0.69 1.77
N LEU A 19 19.93 0.06 2.29
CA LEU A 19 18.53 -0.06 1.88
C LEU A 19 18.31 0.31 0.40
N THR A 20 19.04 1.28 -0.16
CA THR A 20 18.92 1.63 -1.59
C THR A 20 19.55 0.58 -2.51
N ALA A 21 20.69 -0.01 -2.11
CA ALA A 21 21.31 -1.12 -2.85
C ALA A 21 20.43 -2.38 -2.84
N ASP A 22 19.89 -2.74 -1.67
CA ASP A 22 18.96 -3.88 -1.53
C ASP A 22 17.63 -3.62 -2.23
N ALA A 23 17.12 -2.39 -2.18
CA ALA A 23 15.93 -1.98 -2.94
C ALA A 23 16.14 -2.14 -4.44
N ALA A 24 17.27 -1.67 -4.97
CA ALA A 24 17.59 -1.80 -6.39
C ALA A 24 17.74 -3.27 -6.81
N ARG A 25 18.45 -4.08 -6.01
CA ARG A 25 18.65 -5.51 -6.26
C ARG A 25 17.37 -6.33 -6.16
N SER A 26 16.45 -5.97 -5.26
CA SER A 26 15.19 -6.71 -5.07
C SER A 26 14.23 -6.62 -6.27
N GLY A 27 14.36 -5.58 -7.11
CA GLY A 27 13.41 -5.30 -8.19
C GLY A 27 11.97 -5.02 -7.72
N ALA A 28 11.74 -4.88 -6.40
CA ALA A 28 10.40 -4.87 -5.83
C ALA A 28 9.60 -3.60 -6.21
N TYR A 29 10.30 -2.49 -6.45
CA TYR A 29 9.74 -1.22 -6.93
C TYR A 29 9.04 -1.34 -8.30
N LEU A 30 9.32 -2.40 -9.08
CA LEU A 30 8.66 -2.63 -10.36
C LEU A 30 7.27 -3.26 -10.21
N TYR A 31 6.96 -3.93 -9.10
CA TYR A 31 5.70 -4.65 -8.96
C TYR A 31 4.45 -3.75 -8.94
N PRO A 32 4.45 -2.55 -8.34
CA PRO A 32 3.32 -1.62 -8.47
C PRO A 32 3.01 -1.29 -9.94
N LEU A 33 4.04 -1.06 -10.76
CA LEU A 33 3.90 -0.80 -12.20
C LEU A 33 3.44 -2.05 -12.97
N LYS A 34 4.00 -3.22 -12.65
CA LYS A 34 3.54 -4.50 -13.19
C LYS A 34 2.08 -4.77 -12.81
N GLY A 35 1.66 -4.35 -11.62
CA GLY A 35 0.29 -4.44 -11.14
C GLY A 35 -0.68 -3.66 -12.02
N ILE A 36 -0.31 -2.44 -12.43
CA ILE A 36 -1.11 -1.65 -13.40
C ILE A 36 -1.26 -2.41 -14.72
N ALA A 37 -0.15 -2.84 -15.31
CA ALA A 37 -0.17 -3.55 -16.60
C ALA A 37 -0.95 -4.88 -16.53
N TYR A 38 -0.78 -5.62 -15.44
CA TYR A 38 -1.48 -6.88 -15.23
C TYR A 38 -2.98 -6.66 -15.02
N PHE A 39 -3.35 -5.68 -14.19
CA PHE A 39 -4.76 -5.33 -13.98
C PHE A 39 -5.43 -4.88 -15.29
N ALA A 40 -4.77 -4.05 -16.09
CA ALA A 40 -5.31 -3.61 -17.39
C ALA A 40 -5.55 -4.77 -18.38
N THR A 41 -4.71 -5.81 -18.34
CA THR A 41 -4.80 -6.96 -19.25
C THR A 41 -5.70 -8.09 -18.74
N HIS A 42 -6.00 -8.14 -17.44
CA HIS A 42 -6.76 -9.23 -16.81
C HIS A 42 -8.15 -8.75 -16.37
N ARG A 43 -9.11 -8.80 -17.31
CA ARG A 43 -10.50 -8.33 -17.11
C ARG A 43 -11.22 -8.98 -15.93
N SER A 44 -10.85 -10.21 -15.56
CA SER A 44 -11.41 -10.89 -14.37
C SER A 44 -11.24 -10.06 -13.10
N LEU A 45 -10.08 -9.41 -12.95
CA LEU A 45 -9.73 -8.60 -11.78
C LEU A 45 -10.51 -7.27 -11.70
N TRP A 46 -11.25 -6.89 -12.74
CA TRP A 46 -12.05 -5.66 -12.72
C TRP A 46 -13.34 -5.83 -11.94
N LYS A 47 -13.83 -7.06 -11.74
CA LYS A 47 -15.10 -7.31 -11.05
C LYS A 47 -15.13 -6.72 -9.63
N PRO A 48 -14.14 -6.97 -8.74
CA PRO A 48 -14.13 -6.36 -7.41
C PRO A 48 -14.10 -4.82 -7.46
N PHE A 49 -13.30 -4.24 -8.37
CA PHE A 49 -13.23 -2.79 -8.55
C PHE A 49 -14.57 -2.19 -9.01
N LEU A 50 -15.15 -2.72 -10.08
CA LEU A 50 -16.41 -2.23 -10.66
C LEU A 50 -17.57 -2.37 -9.68
N SER A 51 -17.58 -3.43 -8.86
CA SER A 51 -18.61 -3.62 -7.82
C SER A 51 -18.62 -2.52 -6.74
N LYS A 52 -17.49 -1.82 -6.56
CA LYS A 52 -17.33 -0.75 -5.58
C LYS A 52 -17.36 0.65 -6.18
N LEU A 53 -17.40 0.78 -7.51
CA LEU A 53 -17.34 2.06 -8.19
C LEU A 53 -18.49 2.99 -7.78
N LEU A 54 -19.74 2.51 -7.82
CA LEU A 54 -20.90 3.33 -7.47
C LEU A 54 -20.92 3.74 -5.99
N PRO A 55 -20.71 2.83 -5.01
CA PRO A 55 -20.55 3.22 -3.60
C PRO A 55 -19.45 4.26 -3.38
N THR A 56 -18.30 4.09 -4.02
CA THR A 56 -17.17 4.99 -3.90
C THR A 56 -17.47 6.37 -4.52
N ILE A 57 -18.09 6.44 -5.69
CA ILE A 57 -18.51 7.72 -6.30
C ILE A 57 -19.51 8.44 -5.40
N THR A 58 -20.49 7.72 -4.87
CA THR A 58 -21.51 8.28 -3.98
C THR A 58 -20.88 8.86 -2.71
N LEU A 59 -19.95 8.12 -2.10
CA LEU A 59 -19.20 8.59 -0.94
C LEU A 59 -18.35 9.83 -1.28
N GLY A 60 -17.67 9.83 -2.44
CA GLY A 60 -16.86 10.96 -2.89
C GLY A 60 -17.68 12.24 -3.02
N ILE A 61 -18.83 12.16 -3.71
CA ILE A 61 -19.76 13.29 -3.85
C ILE A 61 -20.24 13.76 -2.47
N GLY A 62 -20.65 12.83 -1.60
CA GLY A 62 -21.15 13.16 -0.26
C GLY A 62 -20.11 13.86 0.61
N VAL A 63 -18.89 13.32 0.66
CA VAL A 63 -17.77 13.91 1.42
C VAL A 63 -17.42 15.29 0.88
N THR A 64 -17.24 15.44 -0.43
CA THR A 64 -16.91 16.72 -1.04
C THR A 64 -18.00 17.75 -0.80
N ALA A 65 -19.27 17.42 -1.04
CA ALA A 65 -20.38 18.34 -0.80
C ALA A 65 -20.44 18.79 0.66
N THR A 66 -20.28 17.85 1.61
CA THR A 66 -20.28 18.15 3.05
C THR A 66 -19.13 19.10 3.40
N MET A 67 -17.92 18.81 2.94
CA MET A 67 -16.75 19.66 3.17
C MET A 67 -16.96 21.06 2.59
N PHE A 68 -17.44 21.19 1.36
CA PHE A 68 -17.73 22.52 0.79
C PHE A 68 -18.80 23.28 1.56
N VAL A 69 -19.85 22.62 2.06
CA VAL A 69 -20.90 23.30 2.84
C VAL A 69 -20.38 23.81 4.18
N PHE A 70 -19.58 23.00 4.89
CA PHE A 70 -19.19 23.30 6.27
C PHE A 70 -17.84 24.00 6.41
N THR A 71 -16.88 23.78 5.50
CA THR A 71 -15.51 24.27 5.66
C THR A 71 -15.15 25.41 4.72
N TYR A 72 -15.77 25.49 3.53
CA TYR A 72 -15.40 26.50 2.52
C TYR A 72 -15.55 27.93 3.04
N LEU A 73 -16.72 28.32 3.54
CA LEU A 73 -16.96 29.70 4.00
C LEU A 73 -16.07 30.09 5.18
N PRO A 74 -15.96 29.28 6.27
CA PRO A 74 -15.04 29.58 7.35
C PRO A 74 -13.57 29.67 6.91
N GLN A 75 -13.11 28.74 6.07
CA GLN A 75 -11.72 28.74 5.59
C GLN A 75 -11.43 29.91 4.64
N ALA A 76 -12.36 30.24 3.75
CA ALA A 76 -12.24 31.37 2.84
C ALA A 76 -12.19 32.69 3.59
N ALA A 77 -12.98 32.84 4.67
CA ALA A 77 -12.93 34.04 5.50
C ALA A 77 -11.56 34.22 6.17
N VAL A 78 -10.98 33.14 6.73
CA VAL A 78 -9.64 33.16 7.33
C VAL A 78 -8.57 33.44 6.29
N LEU A 79 -8.61 32.75 5.14
CA LEU A 79 -7.63 32.92 4.07
C LEU A 79 -7.75 34.27 3.37
N ALA A 80 -8.93 34.90 3.34
CA ALA A 80 -9.13 36.23 2.78
C ALA A 80 -8.34 37.30 3.53
N VAL A 81 -8.16 37.14 4.85
CA VAL A 81 -7.33 38.05 5.66
C VAL A 81 -5.86 37.99 5.25
N VAL A 82 -5.37 36.80 4.86
CA VAL A 82 -3.94 36.57 4.54
C VAL A 82 -3.65 36.77 3.05
N ASN A 83 -4.51 36.24 2.18
CA ASN A 83 -4.28 36.10 0.74
C ASN A 83 -5.17 37.02 -0.12
N GLY A 84 -6.07 37.80 0.50
CA GLY A 84 -6.94 38.72 -0.20
C GLY A 84 -7.87 38.02 -1.22
N PRO A 85 -8.10 38.59 -2.41
CA PRO A 85 -9.03 38.04 -3.42
C PRO A 85 -8.69 36.61 -3.89
N LEU A 86 -7.41 36.19 -3.79
CA LEU A 86 -6.98 34.85 -4.17
C LEU A 86 -7.48 33.76 -3.21
N ALA A 87 -7.97 34.16 -2.03
CA ALA A 87 -8.46 33.24 -1.01
C ALA A 87 -9.60 32.34 -1.50
N ALA A 88 -10.49 32.83 -2.37
CA ALA A 88 -11.55 32.00 -2.92
C ALA A 88 -10.97 30.79 -3.67
N PHE A 89 -9.99 31.02 -4.56
CA PHE A 89 -9.36 29.95 -5.33
C PHE A 89 -8.50 29.02 -4.47
N THR A 90 -7.68 29.57 -3.57
CA THR A 90 -6.83 28.74 -2.71
C THR A 90 -7.64 27.91 -1.71
N THR A 91 -8.79 28.42 -1.25
CA THR A 91 -9.72 27.66 -0.40
C THR A 91 -10.34 26.50 -1.15
N VAL A 92 -10.76 26.66 -2.42
CA VAL A 92 -11.26 25.55 -3.23
C VAL A 92 -10.24 24.41 -3.29
N LEU A 93 -8.97 24.72 -3.56
CA LEU A 93 -7.90 23.71 -3.62
C LEU A 93 -7.68 23.02 -2.27
N LEU A 94 -7.72 23.77 -1.18
CA LEU A 94 -7.55 23.23 0.18
C LEU A 94 -8.71 22.28 0.54
N VAL A 95 -9.96 22.73 0.37
CA VAL A 95 -11.16 21.93 0.64
C VAL A 95 -11.15 20.65 -0.19
N LEU A 96 -10.75 20.71 -1.47
CA LEU A 96 -10.63 19.52 -2.33
C LEU A 96 -9.57 18.55 -1.83
N ASN A 97 -8.41 19.04 -1.37
CA ASN A 97 -7.34 18.20 -0.83
C ASN A 97 -7.76 17.49 0.47
N GLU A 98 -8.37 18.23 1.39
CA GLU A 98 -8.92 17.71 2.64
C GLU A 98 -10.03 16.68 2.37
N SER A 99 -10.95 17.01 1.46
CA SER A 99 -12.03 16.10 1.02
C SER A 99 -11.46 14.81 0.44
N SER A 100 -10.45 14.90 -0.44
CA SER A 100 -9.80 13.74 -1.04
C SER A 100 -9.14 12.83 0.01
N THR A 101 -8.54 13.43 1.05
CA THR A 101 -7.94 12.69 2.16
C THR A 101 -8.99 11.93 2.95
N ILE A 102 -10.07 12.61 3.37
CA ILE A 102 -11.19 12.00 4.10
C ILE A 102 -11.83 10.90 3.26
N PHE A 103 -12.14 11.19 2.00
CA PHE A 103 -12.70 10.24 1.04
C PHE A 103 -11.85 8.98 0.92
N THR A 104 -10.53 9.13 0.76
CA THR A 104 -9.61 8.00 0.61
C THR A 104 -9.61 7.12 1.86
N ILE A 105 -9.56 7.72 3.05
CA ILE A 105 -9.58 7.00 4.33
C ILE A 105 -10.90 6.23 4.50
N LEU A 106 -12.04 6.90 4.29
CA LEU A 106 -13.36 6.29 4.44
C LEU A 106 -13.59 5.18 3.41
N SER A 107 -13.25 5.42 2.15
CA SER A 107 -13.44 4.43 1.08
C SER A 107 -12.61 3.16 1.36
N LYS A 108 -11.32 3.31 1.70
CA LYS A 108 -10.43 2.19 2.01
C LYS A 108 -10.90 1.39 3.22
N THR A 109 -11.35 2.08 4.27
CA THR A 109 -11.72 1.44 5.54
C THR A 109 -13.07 0.74 5.46
N PHE A 110 -14.07 1.35 4.81
CA PHE A 110 -15.46 0.88 4.89
C PHE A 110 -16.00 0.26 3.59
N LEU A 111 -15.49 0.66 2.42
CA LEU A 111 -16.11 0.27 1.15
C LEU A 111 -15.32 -0.80 0.40
N ILE A 112 -14.00 -0.64 0.30
CA ILE A 112 -13.18 -1.43 -0.63
C ILE A 112 -12.26 -2.47 0.01
N ASP A 113 -12.14 -2.54 1.34
CA ASP A 113 -11.23 -3.49 2.03
C ASP A 113 -11.43 -4.94 1.55
N ASP A 114 -12.66 -5.44 1.60
CA ASP A 114 -12.99 -6.80 1.13
C ASP A 114 -12.72 -6.98 -0.37
N ALA A 115 -12.95 -5.94 -1.19
CA ALA A 115 -12.68 -5.99 -2.61
C ALA A 115 -11.18 -6.01 -2.93
N LEU A 116 -10.35 -5.37 -2.11
CA LEU A 116 -8.89 -5.45 -2.19
C LEU A 116 -8.42 -6.86 -1.81
N ILE A 117 -8.97 -7.46 -0.76
CA ILE A 117 -8.66 -8.86 -0.41
C ILE A 117 -9.02 -9.82 -1.56
N ASP A 118 -10.21 -9.66 -2.15
CA ASP A 118 -10.62 -10.46 -3.32
C ASP A 118 -9.72 -10.24 -4.54
N THR A 119 -9.25 -9.01 -4.75
CA THR A 119 -8.30 -8.69 -5.82
C THR A 119 -6.95 -9.35 -5.59
N PHE A 120 -6.46 -9.36 -4.34
CA PHE A 120 -5.21 -10.01 -3.97
C PHE A 120 -5.29 -11.53 -4.20
N ASP A 121 -6.28 -12.16 -3.59
CA ASP A 121 -6.50 -13.61 -3.67
C ASP A 121 -6.78 -14.05 -5.12
N GLY A 122 -7.58 -13.28 -5.85
CA GLY A 122 -7.88 -13.53 -7.26
C GLY A 122 -6.65 -13.45 -8.16
N THR A 123 -5.73 -12.53 -7.87
CA THR A 123 -4.45 -12.43 -8.58
C THR A 123 -3.56 -13.64 -8.30
N LEU A 124 -3.51 -14.12 -7.05
CA LEU A 124 -2.80 -15.35 -6.70
C LEU A 124 -3.37 -16.57 -7.43
N VAL A 125 -4.70 -16.72 -7.45
CA VAL A 125 -5.39 -17.80 -8.19
C VAL A 125 -5.09 -17.69 -9.69
N ALA A 126 -5.09 -16.49 -10.27
CA ALA A 126 -4.74 -16.26 -11.67
C ALA A 126 -3.28 -16.64 -11.99
N LYS A 127 -2.39 -16.59 -10.99
CA LYS A 127 -0.99 -17.04 -11.08
C LYS A 127 -0.78 -18.51 -10.73
N GLY A 128 -1.85 -19.28 -10.53
CA GLY A 128 -1.79 -20.70 -10.21
C GLY A 128 -1.53 -21.00 -8.73
N MET A 129 -1.52 -19.99 -7.86
CA MET A 129 -1.24 -20.14 -6.42
C MET A 129 -2.47 -20.51 -5.60
N THR A 130 -3.32 -21.38 -6.15
CA THR A 130 -4.59 -21.76 -5.51
C THR A 130 -4.38 -22.42 -4.14
N GLY A 131 -3.32 -23.23 -4.00
CA GLY A 131 -2.98 -23.89 -2.74
C GLY A 131 -2.59 -22.93 -1.60
N VAL A 132 -2.06 -21.75 -1.92
CA VAL A 132 -1.75 -20.72 -0.90
C VAL A 132 -3.02 -20.01 -0.45
N VAL A 133 -4.02 -19.90 -1.34
CA VAL A 133 -5.26 -19.18 -1.06
C VAL A 133 -6.27 -20.05 -0.32
N SER A 134 -6.25 -21.38 -0.53
CA SER A 134 -7.20 -22.33 0.08
C SER A 134 -7.18 -22.35 1.60
N ASP A 135 -6.05 -21.98 2.22
CA ASP A 135 -5.89 -21.98 3.69
C ASP A 135 -6.53 -20.75 4.36
N GLY A 136 -6.87 -19.72 3.57
CA GLY A 136 -7.46 -18.46 4.05
C GLY A 136 -8.90 -18.21 3.60
N ARG A 137 -9.44 -19.01 2.67
CA ARG A 137 -10.81 -18.92 2.17
C ARG A 137 -11.22 -20.17 1.39
N GLU A 138 -12.52 -20.36 1.25
CA GLU A 138 -13.08 -21.40 0.39
C GLU A 138 -12.77 -21.14 -1.09
N ILE A 139 -12.45 -22.21 -1.84
CA ILE A 139 -12.27 -22.18 -3.30
C ILE A 139 -13.39 -22.97 -3.96
N LYS A 140 -14.21 -22.30 -4.78
CA LYS A 140 -15.31 -22.89 -5.56
C LYS A 140 -14.82 -23.39 -6.92
N ARG A 141 -15.58 -24.32 -7.53
CA ARG A 141 -15.36 -24.75 -8.92
C ARG A 141 -15.77 -23.64 -9.88
N GLY A 142 -14.94 -23.37 -10.89
CA GLY A 142 -15.20 -22.35 -11.92
C GLY A 142 -13.96 -22.10 -12.80
N ASN A 143 -14.13 -21.41 -13.92
CA ASN A 143 -13.00 -21.09 -14.82
C ASN A 143 -12.35 -19.72 -14.52
N ASP A 144 -13.11 -18.78 -13.94
CA ASP A 144 -12.66 -17.42 -13.67
C ASP A 144 -12.03 -17.28 -12.26
N PRO A 145 -10.79 -16.74 -12.12
CA PRO A 145 -10.10 -16.62 -10.83
C PRO A 145 -10.88 -15.94 -9.72
N ILE A 146 -11.65 -14.88 -10.03
CA ILE A 146 -12.48 -14.18 -9.04
C ILE A 146 -13.73 -14.99 -8.69
N SER A 147 -14.34 -15.66 -9.66
CA SER A 147 -15.54 -16.47 -9.42
C SER A 147 -15.26 -17.74 -8.60
N LYS A 148 -14.00 -18.18 -8.56
CA LYS A 148 -13.52 -19.27 -7.67
C LYS A 148 -13.47 -18.85 -6.19
N LEU A 149 -13.50 -17.56 -5.88
CA LEU A 149 -13.32 -17.08 -4.53
C LEU A 149 -14.62 -17.24 -3.71
N GLY A 150 -14.58 -18.09 -2.69
CA GLY A 150 -15.67 -18.32 -1.73
C GLY A 150 -15.59 -17.40 -0.51
N LYS A 151 -16.26 -17.77 0.59
CA LYS A 151 -16.30 -16.93 1.80
C LYS A 151 -14.91 -16.79 2.44
N LEU A 152 -14.63 -15.60 2.98
CA LEU A 152 -13.39 -15.34 3.73
C LEU A 152 -13.47 -16.00 5.10
N ILE A 153 -12.43 -16.78 5.45
CA ILE A 153 -12.32 -17.44 6.76
C ILE A 153 -11.44 -16.59 7.70
N LYS A 154 -10.49 -15.83 7.15
CA LYS A 154 -9.57 -14.97 7.90
C LYS A 154 -9.54 -13.57 7.30
N LYS A 155 -9.76 -12.53 8.10
CA LYS A 155 -9.56 -11.10 7.72
C LYS A 155 -8.27 -10.57 8.36
N PRO A 156 -7.44 -9.79 7.66
CA PRO A 156 -6.23 -9.24 8.25
C PRO A 156 -6.62 -8.25 9.36
N PHE A 157 -6.21 -8.52 10.59
CA PHE A 157 -6.43 -7.59 11.70
C PHE A 157 -5.61 -6.31 11.48
N SER A 158 -6.27 -5.21 11.11
CA SER A 158 -5.66 -3.88 11.13
C SER A 158 -5.72 -3.35 12.57
N SER A 159 -4.65 -3.54 13.34
CA SER A 159 -4.52 -2.86 14.63
C SER A 159 -4.17 -1.39 14.39
N PHE A 160 -5.11 -0.49 14.69
CA PHE A 160 -4.80 0.94 14.85
C PHE A 160 -3.94 1.08 16.12
N THR A 161 -2.62 1.15 15.96
CA THR A 161 -1.72 1.21 17.12
C THR A 161 -1.45 2.67 17.51
N PRO A 162 -1.62 3.06 18.80
CA PRO A 162 -1.33 4.42 19.30
C PRO A 162 0.13 4.90 19.12
N GLN A 163 1.02 4.01 18.69
CA GLN A 163 2.43 4.29 18.37
C GLN A 163 2.63 5.34 17.25
N ALA A 164 1.57 5.69 16.52
CA ALA A 164 1.58 6.80 15.57
C ALA A 164 1.87 8.16 16.26
N ILE A 165 1.42 8.35 17.50
CA ILE A 165 1.53 9.62 18.23
C ILE A 165 2.98 9.89 18.65
N ILE A 166 3.67 8.92 19.24
CA ILE A 166 5.08 9.07 19.66
C ILE A 166 5.98 9.35 18.44
N ARG A 167 5.70 8.67 17.34
CA ARG A 167 6.45 8.84 16.09
C ARG A 167 6.17 10.18 15.42
N TYR A 168 4.96 10.72 15.54
CA TYR A 168 4.62 12.07 15.09
C TYR A 168 5.46 13.14 15.80
N PHE A 169 5.62 13.05 17.13
CA PHE A 169 6.45 13.98 17.89
C PHE A 169 7.94 13.89 17.53
N MET A 170 8.46 12.70 17.18
CA MET A 170 9.85 12.56 16.73
C MET A 170 10.12 13.17 15.33
N TYR A 171 9.12 13.20 14.45
CA TYR A 171 9.27 13.73 13.09
C TYR A 171 8.86 15.21 12.95
N LEU A 172 8.33 15.81 14.01
CA LEU A 172 7.95 17.22 14.05
C LEU A 172 9.14 18.17 13.72
N PRO A 173 10.37 17.96 14.23
CA PRO A 173 11.53 18.78 13.86
C PRO A 173 11.96 18.64 12.40
N LEU A 174 11.59 17.54 11.75
CA LEU A 174 12.03 17.17 10.41
C LEU A 174 11.21 17.84 9.30
N ASN A 175 10.01 18.32 9.63
CA ASN A 175 9.13 19.07 8.72
C ASN A 175 9.60 20.52 8.50
N PHE A 176 10.55 21.03 9.29
CA PHE A 176 11.05 22.40 9.18
C PHE A 176 12.09 22.62 8.06
N ILE A 177 12.49 21.56 7.35
CA ILE A 177 13.37 21.66 6.17
C ILE A 177 12.54 21.33 4.93
N PRO A 178 12.15 22.33 4.12
CA PRO A 178 11.45 22.13 2.87
C PRO A 178 12.21 21.13 1.99
N VAL A 179 11.48 20.28 1.24
CA VAL A 179 12.01 19.21 0.38
C VAL A 179 12.54 17.97 1.13
N ILE A 180 13.44 18.12 2.11
CA ILE A 180 13.99 16.96 2.86
C ILE A 180 12.89 16.29 3.69
N GLY A 181 12.05 17.09 4.37
CA GLY A 181 10.92 16.57 5.15
C GLY A 181 9.93 15.76 4.30
N THR A 182 9.61 16.23 3.09
CA THR A 182 8.70 15.54 2.17
C THR A 182 9.26 14.21 1.69
N ILE A 183 10.53 14.18 1.28
CA ILE A 183 11.18 12.95 0.82
C ILE A 183 11.21 11.91 1.95
N LEU A 184 11.60 12.32 3.14
CA LEU A 184 11.68 11.42 4.29
C LEU A 184 10.29 10.95 4.73
N PHE A 185 9.28 11.81 4.70
CA PHE A 185 7.88 11.41 4.92
C PHE A 185 7.44 10.32 3.94
N LEU A 186 7.73 10.47 2.64
CA LEU A 186 7.39 9.47 1.62
C LEU A 186 8.12 8.15 1.85
N VAL A 187 9.41 8.17 2.20
CA VAL A 187 10.17 6.96 2.51
C VAL A 187 9.62 6.25 3.75
N LEU A 188 9.27 7.00 4.80
CA LEU A 188 8.67 6.44 6.01
C LEU A 188 7.29 5.85 5.76
N GLN A 189 6.48 6.50 4.92
CA GLN A 189 5.21 5.96 4.47
C GLN A 189 5.42 4.70 3.62
N GLY A 190 6.39 4.70 2.70
CA GLY A 190 6.73 3.52 1.91
C GLY A 190 7.15 2.33 2.78
N LYS A 191 7.99 2.56 3.79
CA LYS A 191 8.41 1.54 4.76
C LYS A 191 7.23 0.89 5.51
N LYS A 192 6.13 1.62 5.73
CA LYS A 192 4.89 1.08 6.32
C LYS A 192 3.95 0.46 5.29
N ALA A 193 3.82 1.08 4.13
CA ALA A 193 2.91 0.67 3.07
C ALA A 193 3.29 -0.68 2.48
N GLY A 194 4.58 -0.94 2.24
CA GLY A 194 5.05 -2.22 1.69
C GLY A 194 4.61 -3.43 2.50
N PRO A 195 4.94 -3.52 3.80
CA PRO A 195 4.51 -4.65 4.63
C PRO A 195 2.99 -4.72 4.86
N THR A 196 2.28 -3.62 4.66
CA THR A 196 0.82 -3.58 4.70
C THR A 196 0.22 -4.21 3.45
N ALA A 197 0.81 -3.98 2.28
CA ALA A 197 0.38 -4.58 1.01
C ALA A 197 0.51 -6.12 1.00
N HIS A 198 1.46 -6.69 1.76
CA HIS A 198 1.59 -8.14 1.97
C HIS A 198 0.89 -8.68 3.23
N ALA A 199 0.10 -7.87 3.94
CA ALA A 199 -0.60 -8.34 5.14
C ALA A 199 -1.46 -9.58 4.86
N ARG A 200 -2.16 -9.60 3.71
CA ARG A 200 -2.94 -10.76 3.26
C ARG A 200 -2.06 -11.98 2.99
N TYR A 201 -0.93 -11.82 2.31
CA TYR A 201 0.01 -12.92 2.08
C TYR A 201 0.53 -13.55 3.37
N PHE A 202 0.97 -12.75 4.33
CA PHE A 202 1.44 -13.27 5.63
C PHE A 202 0.34 -14.02 6.39
N GLN A 203 -0.91 -13.55 6.26
CA GLN A 203 -2.06 -14.23 6.83
C GLN A 203 -2.35 -15.57 6.14
N LEU A 204 -2.29 -15.62 4.81
CA LEU A 204 -2.46 -16.87 4.05
C LEU A 204 -1.39 -17.90 4.41
N LYS A 205 -0.15 -17.45 4.68
CA LYS A 205 0.95 -18.30 5.15
C LYS A 205 0.89 -18.66 6.64
N GLU A 206 -0.12 -18.18 7.37
CA GLU A 206 -0.28 -18.37 8.81
C GLU A 206 0.95 -17.94 9.63
N TRP A 207 1.70 -16.95 9.15
CA TRP A 207 2.92 -16.52 9.85
C TRP A 207 2.60 -15.86 11.18
N SER A 208 3.37 -16.25 12.20
CA SER A 208 3.34 -15.58 13.50
C SER A 208 3.88 -14.14 13.39
N LYS A 209 3.61 -13.32 14.41
CA LYS A 209 4.11 -11.93 14.46
C LYS A 209 5.64 -11.86 14.38
N SER A 210 6.35 -12.81 14.99
CA SER A 210 7.82 -12.87 14.97
C SER A 210 8.36 -13.28 13.59
N GLN A 211 7.75 -14.29 12.96
CA GLN A 211 8.11 -14.72 11.60
C GLN A 211 7.90 -13.59 10.58
N ARG A 212 6.74 -12.93 10.64
CA ARG A 212 6.44 -11.76 9.80
C ARG A 212 7.48 -10.65 10.01
N ALA A 213 7.80 -10.31 11.26
CA ALA A 213 8.76 -9.26 11.56
C ALA A 213 10.16 -9.60 11.04
N ALA A 214 10.62 -10.84 11.21
CA ALA A 214 11.90 -11.30 10.71
C ALA A 214 11.98 -11.24 9.17
N PHE A 215 10.94 -11.72 8.48
CA PHE A 215 10.89 -11.69 7.02
C PHE A 215 10.89 -10.26 6.47
N ILE A 216 10.08 -9.37 7.05
CA ILE A 216 10.05 -7.95 6.65
C ILE A 216 11.40 -7.29 6.92
N HIS A 217 12.04 -7.59 8.05
CA HIS A 217 13.34 -7.01 8.39
C HIS A 217 14.42 -7.43 7.38
N GLN A 218 14.46 -8.72 7.02
CA GLN A 218 15.39 -9.24 6.02
C GLN A 218 15.15 -8.64 4.62
N ASN A 219 13.90 -8.30 4.29
CA ASN A 219 13.50 -7.76 2.99
C ASN A 219 13.14 -6.27 3.05
N GLN A 220 13.71 -5.52 4.02
CA GLN A 220 13.25 -4.16 4.31
C GLN A 220 13.42 -3.22 3.10
N GLY A 221 14.52 -3.34 2.35
CA GLY A 221 14.76 -2.54 1.14
C GLY A 221 13.68 -2.80 0.07
N ALA A 222 13.33 -4.07 -0.16
CA ALA A 222 12.29 -4.48 -1.10
C ALA A 222 10.90 -3.94 -0.70
N TYR A 223 10.52 -4.10 0.56
CA TYR A 223 9.25 -3.58 1.08
C TYR A 223 9.17 -2.07 1.03
N THR A 224 10.26 -1.38 1.39
CA THR A 224 10.29 0.09 1.38
C THR A 224 10.19 0.63 -0.05
N SER A 225 10.86 0.01 -1.02
CA SER A 225 10.84 0.45 -2.41
C SER A 225 9.50 0.16 -3.11
N PHE A 226 8.92 -1.02 -2.89
CA PHE A 226 7.54 -1.32 -3.29
C PHE A 226 6.58 -0.26 -2.73
N GLY A 227 6.63 -0.07 -1.40
CA GLY A 227 5.73 0.82 -0.70
C GLY A 227 5.87 2.28 -1.13
N LEU A 228 7.09 2.74 -1.44
CA LEU A 228 7.33 4.09 -1.94
C LEU A 228 6.62 4.34 -3.26
N ILE A 229 6.80 3.46 -4.24
CA ILE A 229 6.12 3.59 -5.54
C ILE A 229 4.61 3.45 -5.39
N ALA A 230 4.14 2.51 -4.57
CA ALA A 230 2.72 2.35 -4.29
C ALA A 230 2.10 3.62 -3.67
N VAL A 231 2.77 4.24 -2.70
CA VAL A 231 2.35 5.51 -2.09
C VAL A 231 2.33 6.61 -3.13
N LEU A 232 3.37 6.76 -3.95
CA LEU A 232 3.43 7.79 -5.00
C LEU A 232 2.28 7.69 -6.00
N LEU A 233 1.90 6.47 -6.40
CA LEU A 233 0.74 6.26 -7.27
C LEU A 233 -0.57 6.66 -6.57
N GLU A 234 -0.72 6.31 -5.29
CA GLU A 234 -1.93 6.66 -4.52
C GLU A 234 -2.04 8.13 -4.13
N LEU A 235 -0.97 8.92 -4.28
CA LEU A 235 -1.04 10.38 -4.10
C LEU A 235 -1.84 11.06 -5.21
N ILE A 236 -2.02 10.42 -6.37
CA ILE A 236 -2.78 10.98 -7.48
C ILE A 236 -4.26 11.06 -7.07
N PRO A 237 -4.81 12.27 -6.86
CA PRO A 237 -6.20 12.43 -6.44
C PRO A 237 -7.13 11.80 -7.48
N VAL A 238 -8.31 11.34 -7.03
CA VAL A 238 -9.32 10.63 -7.86
C VAL A 238 -8.86 9.23 -8.32
N ALA A 239 -7.63 9.10 -8.81
CA ALA A 239 -7.07 7.81 -9.24
C ALA A 239 -6.57 6.95 -8.06
N SER A 240 -6.49 7.51 -6.84
CA SER A 240 -5.99 6.81 -5.64
C SER A 240 -6.66 5.47 -5.39
N ILE A 241 -7.98 5.38 -5.61
CA ILE A 241 -8.75 4.14 -5.45
C ILE A 241 -8.34 3.11 -6.50
N LEU A 242 -8.27 3.51 -7.77
CA LEU A 242 -7.79 2.63 -8.85
C LEU A 242 -6.38 2.12 -8.52
N PHE A 243 -5.49 3.01 -8.09
CA PHE A 243 -4.12 2.64 -7.74
C PHE A 243 -4.04 1.71 -6.54
N SER A 244 -4.97 1.79 -5.58
CA SER A 244 -5.05 0.77 -4.53
C SER A 244 -5.33 -0.62 -5.09
N PHE A 245 -6.24 -0.77 -6.05
CA PHE A 245 -6.46 -2.06 -6.72
C PHE A 245 -5.22 -2.53 -7.49
N THR A 246 -4.60 -1.66 -8.29
CA THR A 246 -3.41 -2.04 -9.07
C THR A 246 -2.20 -2.34 -8.18
N ASN A 247 -2.01 -1.62 -7.08
CA ASN A 247 -0.98 -1.89 -6.08
C ASN A 247 -1.22 -3.24 -5.41
N THR A 248 -2.48 -3.56 -5.08
CA THR A 248 -2.85 -4.87 -4.54
C THR A 248 -2.55 -6.01 -5.51
N VAL A 249 -2.82 -5.82 -6.81
CA VAL A 249 -2.38 -6.77 -7.85
C VAL A 249 -0.85 -6.87 -7.86
N GLY A 250 -0.13 -5.76 -7.86
CA GLY A 250 1.33 -5.74 -7.80
C GLY A 250 1.90 -6.50 -6.61
N ALA A 251 1.31 -6.31 -5.43
CA ALA A 251 1.64 -7.03 -4.21
C ALA A 251 1.40 -8.55 -4.37
N ALA A 252 0.25 -8.95 -4.92
CA ALA A 252 -0.04 -10.36 -5.14
C ALA A 252 0.90 -11.00 -6.19
N LEU A 253 1.28 -10.27 -7.24
CA LEU A 253 2.29 -10.71 -8.21
C LEU A 253 3.64 -10.92 -7.54
N TRP A 254 4.02 -10.02 -6.62
CA TRP A 254 5.26 -10.14 -5.87
C TRP A 254 5.23 -11.36 -4.94
N ALA A 255 4.15 -11.53 -4.17
CA ALA A 255 3.94 -12.71 -3.33
C ALA A 255 4.00 -14.02 -4.14
N ALA A 256 3.35 -14.07 -5.31
CA ALA A 256 3.42 -15.24 -6.19
C ALA A 256 4.86 -15.54 -6.65
N ASN A 257 5.67 -14.53 -6.93
CA ASN A 257 7.06 -14.75 -7.32
C ASN A 257 7.92 -15.25 -6.15
N ILE A 258 7.72 -14.73 -4.93
CA ILE A 258 8.39 -15.23 -3.71
C ILE A 258 8.10 -16.73 -3.52
N GLU A 259 6.84 -17.14 -3.68
CA GLU A 259 6.45 -18.56 -3.56
C GLU A 259 7.11 -19.42 -4.64
N LYS A 260 7.16 -18.97 -5.90
CA LYS A 260 7.84 -19.71 -6.98
C LYS A 260 9.32 -19.92 -6.70
N GLU A 261 10.02 -18.89 -6.26
CA GLU A 261 11.44 -18.96 -5.92
C GLU A 261 11.68 -19.92 -4.75
N SER A 262 10.80 -19.88 -3.74
CA SER A 262 10.87 -20.74 -2.56
C SER A 262 10.66 -22.22 -2.90
N THR A 263 9.80 -22.55 -3.87
CA THR A 263 9.61 -23.94 -4.33
C THR A 263 10.70 -24.41 -5.28
N THR A 264 11.24 -23.52 -6.12
CA THR A 264 12.19 -23.90 -7.18
C THR A 264 13.60 -24.17 -6.61
N ALA A 265 14.07 -23.37 -5.64
CA ALA A 265 15.43 -23.49 -5.11
C ALA A 265 15.73 -24.85 -4.42
N PRO A 266 14.83 -25.43 -3.59
CA PRO A 266 15.00 -26.78 -3.05
C PRO A 266 14.97 -27.86 -4.13
N ASN A 267 14.01 -27.78 -5.07
CA ASN A 267 13.88 -28.76 -6.15
C ASN A 267 15.12 -28.84 -7.04
N LEU A 268 15.73 -27.68 -7.36
CA LEU A 268 16.99 -27.63 -8.12
C LEU A 268 18.17 -28.22 -7.34
N ARG A 269 18.23 -27.98 -6.02
CA ARG A 269 19.25 -28.60 -5.15
C ARG A 269 19.09 -30.12 -5.06
N GLU A 270 17.87 -30.62 -4.99
CA GLU A 270 17.59 -32.05 -5.01
C GLU A 270 17.90 -32.69 -6.36
N GLN A 271 17.58 -32.02 -7.47
CA GLN A 271 17.92 -32.51 -8.82
C GLN A 271 19.42 -32.53 -9.05
N ALA A 272 20.15 -31.51 -8.60
CA ALA A 272 21.62 -31.47 -8.68
C ALA A 272 22.26 -32.62 -7.88
N LYS A 273 21.76 -32.89 -6.66
CA LYS A 273 22.23 -34.03 -5.84
C LYS A 273 21.90 -35.41 -6.41
N LYS A 274 20.90 -35.53 -7.28
CA LYS A 274 20.56 -36.80 -7.97
C LYS A 274 21.34 -37.00 -9.26
N ALA A 275 22.02 -35.95 -9.75
CA ALA A 275 22.84 -35.97 -10.95
C ALA A 275 24.35 -36.12 -10.65
N GLU A 276 24.73 -36.07 -9.37
CA GLU A 276 26.03 -36.50 -8.82
C GLU A 276 25.97 -37.98 -8.41
#